data_AF-A0A967FX56-F1
#
_entry.id   AF-A0A967FX56-F1
#
_cell.length_a   1.000
_cell.length_b   1.000
_cell.length_c   1.000
_cell.angle_alpha   90.00
_cell.angle_beta   90.00
_cell.angle_gamma   90.00
#
_symmetry.space_group_name_H-M   'P 1'
#
loop_
_entity.id
_entity.type
_entity.pdbx_description
1 polymer ?
#
loop_
_entity_poly.entity_id
_entity_poly.type
_entity_poly.pdbx_seq_one_letter_code
_entity_poly.pdbx_strand_id
1 'polypeptide(L)'
;MANFKTERHSLIVAKMRKEEELRQAGYREQALKLFPHVCARCTREFEGKKLRELTVHHRDHNHNNNPPDGSNWELLCLYCHDHEHTRGLQIEREKDIRPNDSEPGSLSHSPF
;
A
#
# COMPACT_ATOMS: atom_id res chain seq x y z
N MET A 1 38.36 -11.44 -2.07
CA MET A 1 37.22 -12.31 -1.68
C MET A 1 35.94 -11.54 -1.32
N ALA A 2 35.79 -10.26 -1.67
CA ALA A 2 34.57 -9.47 -1.39
C ALA A 2 33.51 -9.49 -2.53
N ASN A 3 33.86 -10.01 -3.71
CA ASN A 3 33.02 -9.90 -4.92
C ASN A 3 31.92 -10.99 -4.99
N PHE A 4 32.26 -12.23 -4.63
CA PHE A 4 31.35 -13.39 -4.69
C PHE A 4 30.13 -13.27 -3.75
N LYS A 5 30.32 -12.66 -2.56
CA LYS A 5 29.24 -12.50 -1.59
C LYS A 5 28.24 -11.43 -2.05
N THR A 6 28.74 -10.35 -2.65
CA THR A 6 27.95 -9.23 -3.18
C THR A 6 27.13 -9.64 -4.41
N GLU A 7 27.72 -10.43 -5.33
CA GLU A 7 27.00 -10.98 -6.49
C GLU A 7 25.88 -11.94 -6.05
N ARG A 8 26.17 -12.83 -5.10
CA ARG A 8 25.18 -13.81 -4.60
C ARG A 8 24.02 -13.12 -3.87
N HIS A 9 24.28 -12.07 -3.09
CA HIS A 9 23.24 -11.24 -2.47
C HIS A 9 22.40 -10.50 -3.53
N SER A 10 23.04 -9.91 -4.55
CA SER A 10 22.35 -9.19 -5.62
C SER A 10 21.42 -10.10 -6.42
N LEU A 11 21.86 -11.33 -6.72
CA LEU A 11 21.05 -12.34 -7.39
C LEU A 11 19.82 -12.75 -6.56
N ILE A 12 19.99 -12.91 -5.24
CA ILE A 12 18.88 -13.25 -4.34
C ILE A 12 17.86 -12.11 -4.30
N VAL A 13 18.32 -10.85 -4.15
CA VAL A 13 17.43 -9.67 -4.16
C VAL A 13 16.69 -9.53 -5.48
N ALA A 14 17.38 -9.71 -6.61
CA ALA A 14 16.75 -9.66 -7.94
C ALA A 14 15.69 -10.75 -8.12
N LYS A 15 15.96 -11.96 -7.63
CA LYS A 15 15.00 -13.07 -7.67
C LYS A 15 13.74 -12.76 -6.84
N MET A 16 13.92 -12.25 -5.62
CA MET A 16 12.79 -11.88 -4.76
C MET A 16 11.90 -10.80 -5.39
N ARG A 17 12.49 -9.76 -5.97
CA ARG A 17 11.75 -8.70 -6.68
C ARG A 17 10.93 -9.27 -7.84
N LYS A 18 11.52 -10.16 -8.63
CA LYS A 18 10.84 -10.78 -9.78
C LYS A 18 9.66 -11.66 -9.34
N GLU A 19 9.84 -12.44 -8.28
CA GLU A 19 8.77 -13.27 -7.70
C GLU A 19 7.63 -12.40 -7.16
N GLU A 20 7.96 -11.28 -6.53
CA GLU A 20 6.99 -10.31 -6.06
C GLU A 20 6.23 -9.67 -7.22
N GLU A 21 6.91 -9.16 -8.25
CA GLU A 21 6.30 -8.59 -9.46
C GLU A 21 5.33 -9.57 -10.14
N LEU A 22 5.70 -10.85 -10.26
CA LEU A 22 4.83 -11.88 -10.82
C LEU A 22 3.55 -12.06 -9.98
N ARG A 23 3.69 -12.05 -8.66
CA ARG A 23 2.56 -12.16 -7.74
C ARG A 23 1.67 -10.92 -7.78
N GLN A 24 2.29 -9.74 -7.89
CA GLN A 24 1.60 -8.46 -8.05
C GLN A 24 0.83 -8.38 -9.37
N ALA A 25 1.41 -8.84 -10.47
CA ALA A 25 0.77 -8.86 -11.78
C ALA A 25 -0.52 -9.69 -11.76
N GLY A 26 -0.51 -10.86 -11.10
CA GLY A 26 -1.67 -11.76 -11.02
C GLY A 26 -2.91 -11.10 -10.42
N TYR A 27 -2.82 -10.59 -9.18
CA TYR A 27 -3.98 -9.97 -8.53
C TYR A 27 -4.32 -8.60 -9.14
N ARG A 28 -3.33 -7.87 -9.66
CA ARG A 28 -3.57 -6.59 -10.33
C ARG A 28 -4.45 -6.76 -11.56
N GLU A 29 -4.11 -7.70 -12.42
CA GLU A 29 -4.90 -7.99 -13.62
C GLU A 29 -6.32 -8.44 -13.25
N GLN A 30 -6.46 -9.21 -12.18
CA GLN A 30 -7.77 -9.62 -11.67
C GLN A 30 -8.59 -8.42 -11.15
N ALA A 31 -8.00 -7.55 -10.35
CA ALA A 31 -8.66 -6.36 -9.85
C ALA A 31 -9.12 -5.43 -10.99
N LEU A 32 -8.28 -5.22 -12.01
CA LEU A 32 -8.65 -4.43 -13.20
C LEU A 32 -9.76 -5.06 -14.04
N LYS A 33 -10.05 -6.36 -13.89
CA LYS A 33 -11.19 -7.02 -14.54
C LYS A 33 -12.47 -6.92 -13.70
N LEU A 34 -12.34 -6.91 -12.37
CA LEU A 34 -13.47 -6.92 -11.43
C LEU A 34 -14.02 -5.51 -11.17
N PHE A 35 -13.15 -4.50 -11.15
CA PHE A 35 -13.52 -3.14 -10.74
C PHE A 35 -13.53 -2.17 -11.92
N PRO A 36 -14.40 -1.13 -11.88
CA PRO A 36 -14.33 -0.04 -12.83
C PRO A 36 -12.97 0.65 -12.73
N HIS A 37 -12.44 1.15 -13.86
CA HIS A 37 -11.13 1.81 -13.91
C HIS A 37 -11.18 3.24 -13.36
N VAL A 38 -11.69 3.37 -12.14
CA VAL A 38 -11.96 4.62 -11.46
C VAL A 38 -11.35 4.55 -10.06
N CYS A 39 -10.69 5.63 -9.64
CA CYS A 39 -10.17 5.73 -8.28
C CYS A 39 -11.33 5.79 -7.27
N ALA A 40 -11.39 4.83 -6.34
CA ALA A 40 -12.42 4.77 -5.30
C ALA A 40 -12.40 5.98 -4.34
N ARG A 41 -11.29 6.74 -4.30
CA ARG A 41 -11.12 7.89 -3.40
C ARG A 41 -11.41 9.24 -4.04
N CYS A 42 -10.87 9.50 -5.24
CA CYS A 42 -10.99 10.80 -5.91
C CYS A 42 -11.84 10.77 -7.19
N THR A 43 -12.49 9.64 -7.47
CA THR A 43 -13.43 9.41 -8.59
C THR A 43 -12.89 9.73 -9.98
N ARG A 44 -11.57 9.85 -10.14
CA ARG A 44 -10.91 10.02 -11.44
C ARG A 44 -10.95 8.71 -12.22
N GLU A 45 -11.33 8.79 -13.49
CA GLU A 45 -11.33 7.67 -14.45
C GLU A 45 -9.96 7.53 -15.14
N PHE A 46 -9.58 6.30 -15.44
CA PHE A 46 -8.30 5.94 -16.05
C PHE A 46 -8.53 5.00 -17.23
N GLU A 47 -7.80 5.23 -18.33
CA GLU A 47 -7.94 4.43 -19.55
C GLU A 47 -6.59 4.31 -20.28
N GLY A 48 -6.48 3.28 -21.13
CA GLY A 48 -5.33 3.05 -21.99
C GLY A 48 -4.00 3.08 -21.21
N LYS A 49 -3.09 3.96 -21.63
CA LYS A 49 -1.76 4.10 -20.99
C LYS A 49 -1.82 4.61 -19.55
N LYS A 50 -2.90 5.28 -19.14
CA LYS A 50 -3.06 5.83 -17.79
C LYS A 50 -3.44 4.75 -16.76
N LEU A 51 -3.89 3.56 -17.18
CA LEU A 51 -4.22 2.46 -16.26
C LEU A 51 -3.05 2.03 -15.38
N ARG A 52 -1.81 2.25 -15.82
CA ARG A 52 -0.61 2.03 -15.00
C ARG A 52 -0.58 2.86 -13.71
N GLU A 53 -1.33 3.97 -13.67
CA GLU A 53 -1.42 4.88 -12.51
C GLU A 53 -2.53 4.48 -11.54
N LEU A 54 -3.34 3.47 -11.88
CA LEU A 54 -4.38 2.91 -11.02
C LEU A 54 -3.82 1.66 -10.34
N THR A 55 -3.60 1.69 -9.03
CA THR A 55 -3.00 0.62 -8.22
C THR A 55 -4.05 -0.13 -7.41
N VAL A 56 -3.70 -1.34 -6.99
CA VAL A 56 -4.53 -2.14 -6.08
C VAL A 56 -4.10 -1.80 -4.65
N HIS A 57 -5.03 -1.35 -3.84
CA HIS A 57 -4.87 -1.15 -2.41
C HIS A 57 -5.52 -2.32 -1.65
N HIS A 58 -4.81 -2.89 -0.68
CA HIS A 58 -5.35 -3.92 0.22
C HIS A 58 -5.98 -3.24 1.43
N ARG A 59 -7.28 -3.40 1.62
CA ARG A 59 -8.05 -2.71 2.69
C ARG A 59 -7.56 -3.11 4.09
N ASP A 60 -7.16 -4.36 4.25
CA ASP A 60 -6.59 -4.90 5.49
C ASP A 60 -5.06 -4.73 5.61
N HIS A 61 -4.40 -4.09 4.63
CA HIS A 61 -2.94 -3.92 4.53
C HIS A 61 -2.14 -5.24 4.42
N ASN A 62 -2.82 -6.39 4.27
CA ASN A 62 -2.21 -7.69 4.11
C ASN A 62 -2.14 -8.10 2.62
N HIS A 63 -0.97 -7.89 2.03
CA HIS A 63 -0.67 -8.21 0.63
C HIS A 63 -0.78 -9.70 0.26
N ASN A 64 -0.95 -10.60 1.24
CA ASN A 64 -1.15 -12.03 1.03
C ASN A 64 -2.65 -12.42 1.01
N ASN A 65 -3.54 -11.56 1.51
CA ASN A 65 -4.98 -11.79 1.49
C ASN A 65 -5.57 -11.34 0.15
N ASN A 66 -5.65 -12.28 -0.80
CA ASN A 66 -5.99 -12.05 -2.20
C ASN A 66 -7.23 -12.87 -2.59
N PRO A 67 -8.43 -12.53 -2.07
CA PRO A 67 -9.63 -13.30 -2.33
C PRO A 67 -10.09 -13.13 -3.78
N PRO A 68 -10.61 -14.19 -4.43
CA PRO A 68 -10.88 -14.18 -5.86
C PRO A 68 -12.03 -13.26 -6.28
N ASP A 69 -12.88 -12.86 -5.33
CA ASP A 69 -13.97 -11.89 -5.51
C ASP A 69 -13.48 -10.43 -5.38
N GLY A 70 -12.21 -10.21 -5.01
CA GLY A 70 -11.64 -8.89 -4.81
C GLY A 70 -12.12 -8.16 -3.57
N SER A 71 -12.81 -8.83 -2.62
CA SER A 71 -13.39 -8.20 -1.43
C SER A 71 -12.40 -7.42 -0.54
N ASN A 72 -11.11 -7.77 -0.59
CA ASN A 72 -10.03 -7.08 0.12
C ASN A 72 -9.34 -5.97 -0.69
N TRP A 73 -9.78 -5.71 -1.92
CA TRP A 73 -9.12 -4.77 -2.83
C TRP A 73 -9.95 -3.52 -3.07
N GLU A 74 -9.27 -2.42 -3.35
CA GLU A 74 -9.85 -1.25 -3.99
C GLU A 74 -8.85 -0.66 -4.99
N LEU A 75 -9.35 0.00 -6.04
CA LEU A 75 -8.51 0.67 -7.03
C LEU A 75 -8.30 2.13 -6.64
N LEU A 76 -7.05 2.52 -6.43
CA LEU A 76 -6.66 3.89 -6.08
C LEU A 76 -5.65 4.43 -7.09
N CYS A 77 -5.71 5.73 -7.37
CA CYS A 77 -4.62 6.35 -8.11
C CYS A 77 -3.37 6.45 -7.22
N LEU A 78 -2.18 6.51 -7.82
CA LEU A 78 -0.91 6.61 -7.09
C LEU A 78 -0.95 7.59 -5.90
N TYR A 79 -1.50 8.79 -6.12
CA TYR A 79 -1.60 9.81 -5.06
C TYR A 79 -2.55 9.42 -3.91
N CYS A 80 -3.71 8.85 -4.23
CA CYS A 80 -4.65 8.41 -3.20
C CYS A 80 -4.14 7.17 -2.47
N HIS A 81 -3.44 6.30 -3.17
CA HIS A 81 -2.81 5.12 -2.61
C HIS A 81 -1.78 5.51 -1.55
N ASP A 82 -0.81 6.37 -1.90
CA ASP A 82 0.24 6.79 -0.98
C ASP A 82 -0.31 7.55 0.25
N HIS A 83 -1.39 8.31 0.05
CA HIS A 83 -2.06 9.02 1.14
C HIS A 83 -2.73 8.07 2.14
N GLU A 84 -3.41 7.00 1.68
CA GLU A 84 -4.01 6.02 2.59
C GLU A 84 -2.94 5.22 3.35
N HIS A 85 -1.83 4.85 2.70
CA HIS A 85 -0.69 4.23 3.39
C HIS A 85 -0.09 5.15 4.46
N THR A 86 0.06 6.44 4.16
CA THR A 86 0.56 7.42 5.14
C THR A 86 -0.40 7.57 6.32
N ARG A 87 -1.71 7.58 6.06
CA ARG A 87 -2.73 7.67 7.09
C ARG A 87 -2.75 6.41 7.98
N GLY A 88 -2.60 5.23 7.40
CA GLY A 88 -2.48 3.96 8.13
C GLY A 88 -1.35 4.01 9.15
N LEU A 89 -0.16 4.41 8.71
CA LEU A 89 1.02 4.55 9.57
C LEU A 89 0.83 5.59 10.70
N GLN A 90 0.10 6.67 10.44
CA GLN A 90 -0.22 7.67 11.48
C GLN A 90 -1.17 7.10 12.54
N ILE A 91 -2.21 6.35 12.13
CA ILE A 91 -3.16 5.73 13.05
C ILE A 91 -2.49 4.65 13.90
N GLU A 92 -1.64 3.81 13.32
CA GLU A 92 -0.87 2.81 14.06
C GLU A 92 0.02 3.46 15.12
N ARG A 93 0.76 4.51 14.75
CA ARG A 93 1.58 5.28 15.69
C ARG A 93 0.76 5.91 16.81
N GLU A 94 -0.43 6.45 16.53
CA GLU A 94 -1.27 7.06 17.57
C GLU A 94 -1.86 6.02 18.53
N LYS A 95 -2.13 4.79 18.07
CA LYS A 95 -2.54 3.67 18.93
C LYS A 95 -1.42 3.25 19.89
N ASP A 96 -0.17 3.26 19.42
CA ASP A 96 1.01 2.96 20.25
C ASP A 96 1.27 4.05 21.33
N ILE A 97 0.81 5.29 21.09
CA ILE A 97 0.96 6.43 22.02
C ILE A 97 -0.12 6.47 23.12
N ARG A 98 -1.09 5.55 23.14
CA ARG A 98 -2.05 5.44 24.25
C ARG A 98 -1.65 4.34 25.23
N PRO A 99 -0.72 4.58 26.18
CA PRO A 99 -0.66 3.75 27.36
C PRO A 99 -1.83 4.13 28.29
N ASN A 100 -2.29 3.13 29.01
CA ASN A 100 -3.21 3.28 30.12
C ASN A 100 -2.68 4.29 31.17
N ASP A 101 -3.61 5.02 31.80
CA ASP A 101 -3.52 5.79 33.06
C ASP A 101 -2.99 7.26 33.08
N SER A 102 -3.89 8.13 33.60
CA SER A 102 -3.68 9.33 34.47
C SER A 102 -3.61 10.74 33.86
N GLU A 103 -4.66 11.52 34.17
CA GLU A 103 -4.85 13.00 34.21
C GLU A 103 -4.51 13.90 33.00
N PRO A 104 -5.40 14.83 32.61
CA PRO A 104 -5.12 15.81 31.57
C PRO A 104 -4.23 16.93 32.13
N GLY A 105 -2.92 16.75 32.05
CA GLY A 105 -1.96 17.84 32.13
C GLY A 105 -2.21 18.82 30.96
N SER A 106 -2.87 19.93 31.26
CA SER A 106 -3.06 21.07 30.36
C SER A 106 -1.74 21.50 29.72
N LEU A 107 -1.57 21.27 28.43
CA LEU A 107 -0.62 22.01 27.59
C LEU A 107 -1.40 22.76 26.53
N SER A 108 -1.74 24.00 26.89
CA SER A 108 -2.17 25.04 25.95
C SER A 108 -1.00 25.35 25.02
N HIS A 109 -1.17 25.16 23.72
CA HIS A 109 -0.28 25.76 22.73
C HIS A 109 -1.13 26.45 21.68
N SER A 110 -1.20 27.78 21.79
CA SER A 110 -1.82 28.65 20.79
C SER A 110 -0.88 28.82 19.59
N PRO A 111 -1.39 28.93 18.35
CA PRO A 111 -0.55 29.00 17.16
C PRO A 111 -0.32 30.45 16.74
N PHE A 112 0.86 30.98 17.07
CA PHE A 112 1.63 31.93 16.24
C PHE A 112 3.11 31.76 16.57
#